data_AF-A0A945RCS0-F1
#
_entry.id   AF-A0A945RCS0-F1
#
_cell.length_a   1.000
_cell.length_b   1.000
_cell.length_c   1.000
_cell.angle_alpha   90.00
_cell.angle_beta   90.00
_cell.angle_gamma   90.00
#
_symmetry.space_group_name_H-M   'P 1'
#
loop_
_entity.id
_entity.type
_entity.pdbx_description
1 polymer ?
#
loop_
_entity_poly.entity_id
_entity_poly.type
_entity_poly.pdbx_seq_one_letter_code
_entity_poly.pdbx_strand_id
1 'polypeptide(L)'
;MIKKALIVVFLLFAGLIILASMMGFSPGYIVSAPGVATGIGSKLLCSSRYVSDFSQQQAFDDLVQYSSILDQLNIEYDDEQQSVTTSLFGLSKKTASYIPELGCAVDYSGFEQRKNLLVEAPESSSQPWPLGGDVGNPDPIVKALLEEIISRDNNSGLNTRALLVVRQGQVIAEAYDQGADADTPLLGWSMAKSVISTMLGNLEYRGLLNIDNPPGFSRWEGDGRAQVKIEDMLTMSDGLAFSEEYNPGDDATAMLFTAPSSSDYVMNMELAARPGTVFNYSSGTANLLSRVFVDSFADPQEAYSDYMENIHRVLGFQNAVFETDASGVFVGSSYLYASARDWARLGQLMLNNGMINGQRVSREDWVQRSTTPNKTENEKAYGFLWWLNQGDANLRWPDLPEDTFMANGNRQQMLAVVPSADVIIVRLGWTAGSYPTNSQFAEILESLD
;
A
#
# COMPACT_ATOMS: atom_id res chain seq x y z
N MET A 1 48.34 -5.87 -17.82
CA MET A 1 47.86 -4.73 -17.01
C MET A 1 46.43 -4.94 -16.50
N ILE A 2 45.50 -5.42 -17.34
CA ILE A 2 44.08 -5.68 -17.00
C ILE A 2 43.90 -6.62 -15.77
N LYS A 3 44.63 -7.74 -15.69
CA LYS A 3 44.53 -8.67 -14.53
C LYS A 3 44.93 -8.05 -13.19
N LYS A 4 45.91 -7.13 -13.17
CA LYS A 4 46.34 -6.47 -11.92
C LYS A 4 45.31 -5.43 -11.47
N ALA A 5 44.68 -4.72 -12.40
CA ALA A 5 43.60 -3.78 -12.10
C ALA A 5 42.36 -4.51 -11.54
N LEU A 6 41.97 -5.64 -12.12
CA LEU A 6 40.87 -6.48 -11.61
C LEU A 6 41.13 -7.00 -10.18
N ILE A 7 42.36 -7.43 -9.88
CA ILE A 7 42.72 -7.87 -8.52
C ILE A 7 42.64 -6.72 -7.52
N VAL A 8 43.08 -5.52 -7.91
CA VAL A 8 43.00 -4.33 -7.04
C VAL A 8 41.55 -3.92 -6.79
N VAL A 9 40.70 -3.92 -7.82
CA VAL A 9 39.26 -3.63 -7.67
C VAL A 9 38.58 -4.67 -6.78
N PHE A 10 38.90 -5.95 -6.95
CA PHE A 10 38.39 -7.03 -6.11
C PHE A 10 38.82 -6.86 -4.64
N LEU A 11 40.09 -6.54 -4.37
CA LEU A 11 40.60 -6.32 -3.02
C LEU A 11 39.98 -5.08 -2.36
N LEU A 12 39.74 -4.01 -3.13
CA LEU A 12 39.05 -2.81 -2.64
C LEU A 12 37.58 -3.12 -2.30
N PHE A 13 36.88 -3.87 -3.15
CA PHE A 13 35.51 -4.27 -2.91
C PHE A 13 35.39 -5.21 -1.70
N ALA A 14 36.27 -6.21 -1.59
CA ALA A 14 36.36 -7.08 -0.43
C ALA A 14 36.68 -6.30 0.86
N GLY A 15 37.58 -5.31 0.78
CA GLY A 15 37.89 -4.40 1.88
C GLY A 15 36.69 -3.57 2.32
N LEU A 16 35.87 -3.10 1.38
CA LEU A 16 34.65 -2.33 1.64
C LEU A 16 33.57 -3.19 2.31
N ILE A 17 33.44 -4.45 1.88
CA ILE A 17 32.55 -5.44 2.54
C ILE A 17 32.98 -5.68 3.98
N ILE A 18 34.27 -5.89 4.23
CA ILE A 18 34.81 -6.10 5.58
C ILE A 18 34.56 -4.86 6.45
N LEU A 19 34.83 -3.66 5.95
CA LEU A 19 34.65 -2.42 6.71
C LEU A 19 33.19 -2.18 7.08
N ALA A 20 32.27 -2.36 6.13
CA ALA A 20 30.84 -2.20 6.39
C ALA A 20 30.28 -3.33 7.28
N SER A 21 30.82 -4.55 7.18
CA SER A 21 30.52 -5.62 8.14
C SER A 21 30.97 -5.27 9.56
N MET A 22 32.12 -4.60 9.72
CA MET A 22 32.57 -4.07 11.02
C MET A 22 31.68 -2.94 11.54
N MET A 23 30.93 -2.25 10.67
CA MET A 23 29.92 -1.24 11.02
C MET A 23 28.52 -1.85 11.24
N GLY A 24 28.39 -3.18 11.19
CA GLY A 24 27.13 -3.89 11.45
C GLY A 24 26.26 -4.17 10.23
N PHE A 25 26.70 -3.83 9.01
CA PHE A 25 25.96 -4.15 7.79
C PHE A 25 26.23 -5.59 7.34
N SER A 26 25.19 -6.34 7.03
CA SER A 26 25.37 -7.70 6.50
C SER A 26 26.03 -7.65 5.09
N PRO A 27 26.78 -8.68 4.67
CA PRO A 27 27.27 -8.77 3.30
C PRO A 27 26.14 -8.70 2.25
N GLY A 28 24.96 -9.24 2.57
CA GLY A 28 23.76 -9.17 1.73
C GLY A 28 23.27 -7.73 1.54
N TYR A 29 23.30 -6.91 2.60
CA TYR A 29 22.95 -5.50 2.55
C TYR A 29 23.80 -4.75 1.52
N ILE A 30 25.12 -4.97 1.55
CA ILE A 30 26.07 -4.24 0.70
C ILE A 30 25.88 -4.60 -0.78
N VAL A 31 25.62 -5.88 -1.07
CA VAL A 31 25.40 -6.36 -2.43
C VAL A 31 24.06 -5.87 -2.99
N SER A 32 23.01 -5.88 -2.16
CA SER A 32 21.65 -5.52 -2.58
C SER A 32 21.39 -4.01 -2.61
N ALA A 33 22.09 -3.22 -1.78
CA ALA A 33 21.85 -1.79 -1.61
C ALA A 33 21.83 -0.98 -2.92
N PRO A 34 22.77 -1.14 -3.87
CA PRO A 34 22.70 -0.37 -5.12
C PRO A 34 21.45 -0.68 -5.94
N GLY A 35 21.05 -1.95 -6.04
CA GLY A 35 19.88 -2.36 -6.81
C GLY A 35 18.55 -1.98 -6.14
N VAL A 36 18.51 -2.00 -4.81
CA VAL A 36 17.36 -1.52 -4.03
C VAL A 36 17.25 0.00 -4.14
N ALA A 37 18.35 0.74 -3.96
CA ALA A 37 18.35 2.20 -4.03
C ALA A 37 17.86 2.73 -5.39
N THR A 38 18.35 2.19 -6.50
CA THR A 38 17.89 2.59 -7.84
C THR A 38 16.47 2.11 -8.14
N GLY A 39 16.04 1.00 -7.55
CA GLY A 39 14.66 0.53 -7.63
C GLY A 39 13.69 1.47 -6.91
N ILE A 40 13.99 1.83 -5.66
CA ILE A 40 13.23 2.82 -4.87
C ILE A 40 13.18 4.15 -5.61
N GLY A 41 14.35 4.66 -6.02
CA GLY A 41 14.49 5.94 -6.70
C GLY A 41 13.65 6.02 -7.97
N SER A 42 13.87 5.11 -8.93
CA SER A 42 13.11 5.12 -10.18
C SER A 42 11.61 4.97 -9.95
N LYS A 43 11.19 4.01 -9.11
CA LYS A 43 9.77 3.72 -8.84
C LYS A 43 9.04 4.88 -8.17
N LEU A 44 9.56 5.38 -7.05
CA LEU A 44 8.86 6.38 -6.25
C LEU A 44 8.89 7.77 -6.90
N LEU A 45 9.99 8.15 -7.55
CA LEU A 45 10.07 9.41 -8.28
C LEU A 45 9.13 9.41 -9.50
N CYS A 46 9.03 8.29 -10.22
CA CYS A 46 8.10 8.16 -11.35
C CYS A 46 6.66 8.37 -10.88
N SER A 47 6.19 7.62 -9.87
CA SER A 47 4.80 7.78 -9.41
C SER A 47 4.55 9.15 -8.79
N SER A 48 5.49 9.67 -8.00
CA SER A 48 5.35 11.02 -7.44
C SER A 48 5.19 12.07 -8.53
N ARG A 49 5.90 11.94 -9.65
CA ARG A 49 5.87 12.90 -10.76
C ARG A 49 4.67 12.73 -11.69
N TYR A 50 4.34 11.49 -12.07
CA TYR A 50 3.40 11.19 -13.15
C TYR A 50 2.05 10.65 -12.67
N VAL A 51 1.94 10.20 -11.41
CA VAL A 51 0.65 9.84 -10.78
C VAL A 51 0.16 10.99 -9.90
N SER A 52 0.99 11.45 -8.96
CA SER A 52 0.61 12.52 -8.00
C SER A 52 0.86 13.95 -8.48
N ASP A 53 1.41 14.12 -9.69
CA ASP A 53 1.79 15.41 -10.28
C ASP A 53 2.66 16.33 -9.39
N PHE A 54 3.43 15.75 -8.46
CA PHE A 54 4.36 16.53 -7.66
C PHE A 54 5.55 16.99 -8.50
N SER A 55 6.08 18.16 -8.12
CA SER A 55 7.33 18.66 -8.70
C SER A 55 8.49 17.69 -8.46
N GLN A 56 9.49 17.70 -9.35
CA GLN A 56 10.69 16.88 -9.18
C GLN A 56 11.40 17.16 -7.85
N GLN A 57 11.37 18.42 -7.37
CA GLN A 57 11.94 18.79 -6.08
C GLN A 57 11.18 18.13 -4.91
N GLN A 58 9.84 18.24 -4.89
CA GLN A 58 9.04 17.61 -3.84
C GLN A 58 9.22 16.08 -3.84
N ALA A 59 9.23 15.47 -5.03
CA ALA A 59 9.48 14.04 -5.18
C ALA A 59 10.85 13.62 -4.62
N PHE A 60 11.89 14.44 -4.87
CA PHE A 60 13.23 14.18 -4.36
C PHE A 60 13.33 14.39 -2.84
N ASP A 61 12.74 15.46 -2.30
CA ASP A 61 12.71 15.75 -0.87
C ASP A 61 12.00 14.63 -0.07
N ASP A 62 10.96 14.05 -0.65
CA ASP A 62 10.28 12.87 -0.11
C ASP A 62 11.18 11.63 -0.18
N LEU A 63 11.83 11.41 -1.31
CA LEU A 63 12.68 10.25 -1.54
C LEU A 63 13.84 10.20 -0.54
N VAL A 64 14.56 11.30 -0.31
CA VAL A 64 15.75 11.30 0.57
C VAL A 64 15.39 11.09 2.04
N GLN A 65 14.14 11.33 2.43
CA GLN A 65 13.62 10.96 3.76
C GLN A 65 13.45 9.44 3.95
N TYR A 66 13.54 8.63 2.88
CA TYR A 66 13.64 7.17 2.97
C TYR A 66 14.99 6.70 3.46
N SER A 67 16.05 7.26 2.90
CA SER A 67 17.41 6.94 3.31
C SER A 67 18.36 7.99 2.75
N SER A 68 19.34 8.39 3.54
CA SER A 68 20.36 9.35 3.13
C SER A 68 21.21 8.88 1.94
N ILE A 69 21.27 7.56 1.68
CA ILE A 69 21.99 7.04 0.49
C ILE A 69 21.30 7.43 -0.83
N LEU A 70 19.99 7.72 -0.79
CA LEU A 70 19.21 8.07 -1.98
C LEU A 70 19.56 9.47 -2.51
N ASP A 71 20.16 10.33 -1.68
CA ASP A 71 20.71 11.63 -2.07
C ASP A 71 21.88 11.49 -3.07
N GLN A 72 22.47 10.30 -3.16
CA GLN A 72 23.61 10.01 -4.06
C GLN A 72 23.16 9.46 -5.43
N LEU A 73 21.86 9.37 -5.69
CA LEU A 73 21.34 8.90 -6.96
C LEU A 73 21.57 9.93 -8.06
N ASN A 74 22.06 9.47 -9.21
CA ASN A 74 21.90 10.21 -10.46
C ASN A 74 20.50 9.90 -11.01
N ILE A 75 19.73 10.95 -11.28
CA ILE A 75 18.32 10.87 -11.68
C ILE A 75 18.16 11.53 -13.05
N GLU A 76 17.57 10.80 -14.00
CA GLU A 76 17.27 11.25 -15.36
C GLU A 76 15.75 11.14 -15.56
N TYR A 77 15.08 12.29 -15.73
CA TYR A 77 13.66 12.34 -16.13
C TYR A 77 13.56 12.42 -17.66
N ASP A 78 12.65 11.63 -18.22
CA ASP A 78 12.22 11.74 -19.61
C ASP A 78 10.71 12.02 -19.61
N ASP A 79 10.35 13.30 -19.66
CA ASP A 79 8.95 13.74 -19.63
C ASP A 79 8.19 13.41 -20.94
N GLU A 80 8.90 13.17 -22.05
CA GLU A 80 8.26 12.78 -23.32
C GLU A 80 7.80 11.32 -23.25
N GLN A 81 8.64 10.44 -22.70
CA GLN A 81 8.30 9.02 -22.49
C GLN A 81 7.65 8.75 -21.12
N GLN A 82 7.50 9.79 -20.29
CA GLN A 82 7.02 9.71 -18.90
C GLN A 82 7.73 8.62 -18.09
N SER A 83 9.06 8.68 -18.07
CA SER A 83 9.89 7.69 -17.37
C SER A 83 10.93 8.36 -16.48
N VAL A 84 11.33 7.65 -15.42
CA VAL A 84 12.41 8.07 -14.53
C VAL A 84 13.46 6.99 -14.46
N THR A 85 14.69 7.37 -14.74
CA THR A 85 15.83 6.48 -14.69
C THR A 85 16.78 6.90 -13.58
N THR A 86 17.21 5.95 -12.75
CA THR A 86 18.18 6.21 -11.69
C THR A 86 19.37 5.27 -11.75
N SER A 87 20.50 5.76 -11.28
CA SER A 87 21.72 4.97 -11.09
C SER A 87 22.47 5.44 -9.85
N LEU A 88 23.17 4.52 -9.17
CA LEU A 88 23.99 4.85 -8.01
C LEU A 88 25.47 4.69 -8.40
N PHE A 89 26.21 5.80 -8.43
CA PHE A 89 27.61 5.83 -8.90
C PHE A 89 27.83 5.19 -10.29
N GLY A 90 26.84 5.30 -11.18
CA GLY A 90 26.86 4.69 -12.52
C GLY A 90 26.60 3.18 -12.56
N LEU A 91 26.25 2.56 -11.42
CA LEU A 91 25.91 1.15 -11.30
C LEU A 91 24.37 0.96 -11.19
N SER A 92 23.94 -0.28 -11.46
CA SER A 92 22.56 -0.75 -11.23
C SER A 92 21.47 0.16 -11.82
N LYS A 93 21.68 0.67 -13.03
CA LYS A 93 20.73 1.54 -13.73
C LYS A 93 19.35 0.87 -13.80
N LYS A 94 18.31 1.56 -13.32
CA LYS A 94 16.91 1.12 -13.37
C LYS A 94 16.02 2.23 -13.87
N THR A 95 15.07 1.88 -14.72
CA THR A 95 14.06 2.78 -15.28
C THR A 95 12.70 2.33 -14.79
N ALA A 96 11.87 3.28 -14.40
CA ALA A 96 10.44 3.06 -14.19
C ALA A 96 9.67 3.91 -15.18
N SER A 97 8.66 3.30 -15.80
CA SER A 97 7.86 3.93 -16.86
C SER A 97 6.41 4.04 -16.44
N TYR A 98 5.83 5.22 -16.71
CA TYR A 98 4.42 5.49 -16.51
C TYR A 98 3.59 4.92 -17.65
N ILE A 99 2.45 4.32 -17.32
CA ILE A 99 1.40 3.97 -18.27
C ILE A 99 0.11 4.57 -17.71
N PRO A 100 -0.67 5.34 -18.51
CA PRO A 100 -1.95 5.88 -18.08
C PRO A 100 -2.83 4.81 -17.41
N GLU A 101 -3.46 5.18 -16.29
CA GLU A 101 -4.32 4.32 -15.45
C GLU A 101 -3.64 3.12 -14.74
N LEU A 102 -2.42 2.74 -15.14
CA LEU A 102 -1.62 1.70 -14.46
C LEU A 102 -0.51 2.29 -13.58
N GLY A 103 -0.29 3.60 -13.63
CA GLY A 103 0.75 4.34 -12.90
C GLY A 103 2.17 4.02 -13.34
N CYS A 104 3.12 3.90 -12.43
CA CYS A 104 4.53 3.58 -12.72
C CYS A 104 4.95 2.21 -12.21
N ALA A 105 5.81 1.51 -12.96
CA ALA A 105 6.50 0.29 -12.51
C ALA A 105 7.93 0.27 -13.03
N VAL A 106 8.83 -0.41 -12.32
CA VAL A 106 10.21 -0.64 -12.79
C VAL A 106 10.17 -1.58 -14.00
N ASP A 107 10.89 -1.21 -15.06
CA ASP A 107 10.97 -1.99 -16.29
C ASP A 107 11.92 -3.18 -16.16
N TYR A 108 11.51 -4.34 -16.64
CA TYR A 108 12.32 -5.55 -16.69
C TYR A 108 12.29 -6.17 -18.08
N SER A 109 13.47 -6.55 -18.59
CA SER A 109 13.57 -7.25 -19.88
C SER A 109 12.80 -8.57 -19.83
N GLY A 110 11.92 -8.80 -20.82
CA GLY A 110 11.09 -10.00 -20.90
C GLY A 110 9.75 -9.91 -20.15
N PHE A 111 9.45 -8.77 -19.52
CA PHE A 111 8.17 -8.50 -18.87
C PHE A 111 7.41 -7.39 -19.61
N GLU A 112 6.50 -7.80 -20.49
CA GLU A 112 5.70 -6.92 -21.34
C GLU A 112 4.19 -6.99 -21.02
N GLN A 113 3.80 -7.85 -20.07
CA GLN A 113 2.40 -8.14 -19.71
C GLN A 113 1.62 -6.86 -19.40
N ARG A 114 2.20 -6.01 -18.55
CA ARG A 114 1.63 -4.71 -18.17
C ARG A 114 1.39 -3.79 -19.37
N LYS A 115 2.30 -3.78 -20.35
CA LYS A 115 2.19 -2.92 -21.55
C LYS A 115 1.08 -3.39 -22.50
N ASN A 116 0.66 -4.63 -22.38
CA ASN A 116 -0.39 -5.23 -23.20
C ASN A 116 -1.79 -5.09 -22.59
N LEU A 117 -1.91 -4.56 -21.37
CA LEU A 117 -3.21 -4.29 -20.75
C LEU A 117 -3.90 -3.12 -21.47
N LEU A 118 -5.14 -3.36 -21.88
CA LEU A 118 -6.06 -2.34 -22.34
C LEU A 118 -6.66 -1.65 -21.12
N VAL A 119 -6.35 -0.37 -20.99
CA VAL A 119 -6.79 0.48 -19.88
C VAL A 119 -8.07 1.21 -20.23
N GLU A 120 -8.94 1.37 -19.23
CA GLU A 120 -10.14 2.18 -19.32
C GLU A 120 -9.93 3.43 -18.47
N ALA A 121 -10.12 4.61 -19.07
CA ALA A 121 -10.11 5.85 -18.30
C ALA A 121 -11.28 5.84 -17.30
N PRO A 122 -11.05 6.19 -16.03
CA PRO A 122 -12.11 6.26 -15.04
C PRO A 122 -13.14 7.33 -15.41
N GLU A 123 -14.40 7.08 -15.08
CA GLU A 123 -15.46 8.07 -15.27
C GLU A 123 -15.42 9.09 -14.13
N SER A 124 -15.14 10.35 -14.45
CA SER A 124 -15.29 11.43 -13.48
C SER A 124 -16.75 11.82 -13.31
N SER A 125 -17.16 12.06 -12.07
CA SER A 125 -18.55 12.33 -11.69
C SER A 125 -18.62 13.57 -10.81
N SER A 126 -19.45 14.54 -11.21
CA SER A 126 -19.80 15.71 -10.40
C SER A 126 -21.01 15.48 -9.48
N GLN A 127 -21.46 14.21 -9.34
CA GLN A 127 -22.49 13.85 -8.38
C GLN A 127 -21.99 14.10 -6.94
N PRO A 128 -22.91 14.19 -5.97
CA PRO A 128 -22.54 14.19 -4.56
C PRO A 128 -21.68 12.98 -4.19
N TRP A 129 -20.70 13.20 -3.33
CA TRP A 129 -19.94 12.12 -2.68
C TRP A 129 -20.91 11.19 -1.93
N PRO A 130 -20.73 9.84 -1.97
CA PRO A 130 -19.59 9.11 -2.52
C PRO A 130 -19.64 8.78 -4.03
N LEU A 131 -20.76 9.03 -4.71
CA LEU A 131 -20.91 8.75 -6.16
C LEU A 131 -20.05 9.64 -7.06
N GLY A 132 -19.73 10.86 -6.61
CA GLY A 132 -18.85 11.79 -7.32
C GLY A 132 -18.04 12.64 -6.37
N GLY A 133 -17.41 13.70 -6.89
CA GLY A 133 -16.47 14.54 -6.13
C GLY A 133 -17.11 15.66 -5.31
N ASP A 134 -18.43 15.90 -5.38
CA ASP A 134 -19.05 17.04 -4.70
C ASP A 134 -19.34 16.73 -3.21
N VAL A 135 -18.63 17.38 -2.31
CA VAL A 135 -18.75 17.21 -0.84
C VAL A 135 -19.68 18.22 -0.18
N GLY A 136 -20.27 19.15 -0.95
CA GLY A 136 -21.14 20.19 -0.40
C GLY A 136 -20.40 21.20 0.49
N ASN A 137 -21.04 21.63 1.59
CA ASN A 137 -20.48 22.64 2.48
C ASN A 137 -19.88 21.99 3.74
N PRO A 138 -18.59 22.20 4.01
CA PRO A 138 -17.95 21.67 5.21
C PRO A 138 -18.44 22.38 6.48
N ASP A 139 -18.40 21.67 7.60
CA ASP A 139 -18.50 22.25 8.93
C ASP A 139 -17.29 23.18 9.18
N PRO A 140 -17.51 24.50 9.35
CA PRO A 140 -16.42 25.45 9.48
C PRO A 140 -15.60 25.27 10.77
N ILE A 141 -16.18 24.71 11.83
CA ILE A 141 -15.50 24.49 13.10
C ILE A 141 -14.54 23.30 12.96
N VAL A 142 -15.05 22.17 12.45
CA VAL A 142 -14.22 20.97 12.22
C VAL A 142 -13.14 21.26 11.18
N LYS A 143 -13.47 21.98 10.09
CA LYS A 143 -12.49 22.39 9.08
C LYS A 143 -11.35 23.23 9.67
N ALA A 144 -11.66 24.21 10.52
CA ALA A 144 -10.64 25.02 11.18
C ALA A 144 -9.74 24.17 12.09
N LEU A 145 -10.30 23.18 12.80
CA LEU A 145 -9.52 22.22 13.58
C LEU A 145 -8.58 21.39 12.69
N LEU A 146 -9.06 20.86 11.56
CA LEU A 146 -8.20 20.09 10.65
C LEU A 146 -7.05 20.93 10.09
N GLU A 147 -7.31 22.19 9.73
CA GLU A 147 -6.27 23.14 9.29
C GLU A 147 -5.23 23.41 10.39
N GLU A 148 -5.68 23.57 11.64
CA GLU A 148 -4.78 23.72 12.80
C GLU A 148 -3.93 22.46 13.02
N ILE A 149 -4.53 21.27 12.96
CA ILE A 149 -3.84 19.99 13.09
C ILE A 149 -2.75 19.86 12.02
N ILE A 150 -3.09 20.11 10.75
CA ILE A 150 -2.11 20.03 9.65
C ILE A 150 -0.96 21.02 9.86
N SER A 151 -1.26 22.26 10.29
CA SER A 151 -0.23 23.25 10.58
C SER A 151 0.71 22.79 11.71
N ARG A 152 0.16 22.26 12.81
CA ARG A 152 0.90 21.71 13.94
C ARG A 152 1.77 20.52 13.53
N ASP A 153 1.21 19.62 12.70
CA ASP A 153 1.89 18.46 12.15
C ASP A 153 3.09 18.87 11.29
N ASN A 154 2.89 19.80 10.36
CA ASN A 154 3.92 20.21 9.41
C ASN A 154 5.02 21.04 10.06
N ASN A 155 4.69 21.88 11.05
CA ASN A 155 5.69 22.54 11.90
C ASN A 155 6.53 21.54 12.71
N SER A 156 6.02 20.33 12.95
CA SER A 156 6.70 19.26 13.68
C SER A 156 7.37 18.24 12.76
N GLY A 157 7.37 18.45 11.43
CA GLY A 157 7.94 17.53 10.45
C GLY A 157 7.16 16.23 10.27
N LEU A 158 5.88 16.20 10.64
CA LEU A 158 5.02 15.03 10.43
C LEU A 158 4.53 14.92 8.97
N ASN A 159 4.65 15.98 8.17
CA ASN A 159 4.33 15.99 6.74
C ASN A 159 2.91 15.48 6.43
N THR A 160 1.89 16.00 7.12
CA THR A 160 0.49 15.73 6.79
C THR A 160 0.10 16.52 5.54
N ARG A 161 -0.45 15.82 4.54
CA ARG A 161 -0.84 16.37 3.23
C ARG A 161 -2.34 16.48 3.06
N ALA A 162 -3.07 15.52 3.62
CA ALA A 162 -4.52 15.51 3.61
C ALA A 162 -5.04 14.98 4.93
N LEU A 163 -6.06 15.64 5.46
CA LEU A 163 -6.86 15.19 6.60
C LEU A 163 -8.32 15.39 6.25
N LEU A 164 -9.13 14.33 6.33
CA LEU A 164 -10.53 14.34 5.94
C LEU A 164 -11.38 13.58 6.96
N VAL A 165 -12.55 14.12 7.27
CA VAL A 165 -13.52 13.53 8.19
C VAL A 165 -14.86 13.35 7.49
N VAL A 166 -15.37 12.12 7.53
CA VAL A 166 -16.75 11.79 7.16
C VAL A 166 -17.54 11.53 8.43
N ARG A 167 -18.78 12.02 8.48
CA ARG A 167 -19.74 11.64 9.51
C ARG A 167 -21.12 11.42 8.88
N GLN A 168 -21.81 10.35 9.26
CA GLN A 168 -23.17 10.06 8.78
C GLN A 168 -23.29 10.05 7.24
N GLY A 169 -22.28 9.47 6.57
CA GLY A 169 -22.27 9.37 5.12
C GLY A 169 -21.98 10.67 4.37
N GLN A 170 -21.47 11.71 5.04
CA GLN A 170 -21.12 12.99 4.42
C GLN A 170 -19.69 13.41 4.81
N VAL A 171 -18.92 13.90 3.84
CA VAL A 171 -17.63 14.56 4.12
C VAL A 171 -17.95 15.90 4.81
N ILE A 172 -17.69 15.98 6.11
CA ILE A 172 -18.00 17.18 6.91
C ILE A 172 -16.82 18.15 6.97
N ALA A 173 -15.59 17.69 6.78
CA ALA A 173 -14.43 18.55 6.75
C ALA A 173 -13.26 17.88 6.01
N GLU A 174 -12.46 18.70 5.35
CA GLU A 174 -11.20 18.29 4.71
C GLU A 174 -10.23 19.48 4.73
N ALA A 175 -8.95 19.18 4.89
CA ALA A 175 -7.86 20.14 4.86
C ALA A 175 -6.64 19.52 4.16
N TYR A 176 -5.86 20.37 3.47
CA TYR A 176 -4.76 19.95 2.62
C TYR A 176 -3.57 20.90 2.76
N ASP A 177 -2.35 20.38 2.58
CA ASP A 177 -1.10 21.14 2.59
C ASP A 177 -0.01 20.41 1.76
N GLN A 178 1.19 21.00 1.69
CA GLN A 178 2.34 20.52 0.91
C GLN A 178 2.04 20.31 -0.59
N GLY A 179 1.19 21.18 -1.14
CA GLY A 179 0.81 21.15 -2.55
C GLY A 179 -0.17 20.04 -2.94
N ALA A 180 -0.69 19.28 -1.97
CA ALA A 180 -1.82 18.38 -2.21
C ALA A 180 -3.14 19.16 -2.17
N ASP A 181 -4.15 18.60 -2.84
CA ASP A 181 -5.53 19.06 -2.84
C ASP A 181 -6.50 17.87 -2.79
N ALA A 182 -7.79 18.17 -2.96
CA ALA A 182 -8.87 17.19 -2.89
C ALA A 182 -8.83 16.10 -3.96
N ASP A 183 -8.14 16.35 -5.08
CA ASP A 183 -8.08 15.43 -6.20
C ASP A 183 -6.70 14.76 -6.33
N THR A 184 -5.71 15.21 -5.55
CA THR A 184 -4.34 14.67 -5.58
C THR A 184 -4.31 13.19 -5.16
N PRO A 185 -3.89 12.26 -6.02
CA PRO A 185 -3.73 10.86 -5.66
C PRO A 185 -2.46 10.65 -4.83
N LEU A 186 -2.60 10.35 -3.54
CA LEU A 186 -1.48 10.14 -2.62
C LEU A 186 -1.26 8.65 -2.36
N LEU A 187 0.02 8.25 -2.22
CA LEU A 187 0.42 6.87 -1.98
C LEU A 187 -0.09 6.36 -0.62
N GLY A 188 -0.98 5.37 -0.65
CA GLY A 188 -1.54 4.76 0.57
C GLY A 188 -0.66 3.71 1.23
N TRP A 189 0.42 3.25 0.57
CA TRP A 189 1.25 2.13 1.05
C TRP A 189 0.35 0.94 1.44
N SER A 190 0.56 0.38 2.64
CA SER A 190 -0.15 -0.79 3.13
C SER A 190 -1.66 -0.63 3.31
N MET A 191 -2.23 0.56 3.16
CA MET A 191 -3.69 0.70 3.07
C MET A 191 -4.26 -0.07 1.85
N ALA A 192 -3.46 -0.25 0.79
CA ALA A 192 -3.85 -1.03 -0.39
C ALA A 192 -4.28 -2.46 -0.05
N LYS A 193 -3.77 -3.03 1.04
CA LYS A 193 -4.12 -4.38 1.51
C LYS A 193 -5.63 -4.48 1.81
N SER A 194 -6.21 -3.45 2.39
CA SER A 194 -7.64 -3.41 2.72
C SER A 194 -8.53 -3.31 1.47
N VAL A 195 -7.99 -2.79 0.35
CA VAL A 195 -8.66 -2.86 -0.97
C VAL A 195 -8.59 -4.28 -1.53
N ILE A 196 -7.46 -4.97 -1.42
CA ILE A 196 -7.37 -6.41 -1.81
C ILE A 196 -8.36 -7.26 -1.01
N SER A 197 -8.48 -7.02 0.30
CA SER A 197 -9.52 -7.67 1.13
C SER A 197 -10.91 -7.46 0.54
N THR A 198 -11.24 -6.22 0.14
CA THR A 198 -12.52 -5.90 -0.50
C THR A 198 -12.70 -6.62 -1.84
N MET A 199 -11.66 -6.69 -2.66
CA MET A 199 -11.67 -7.39 -3.95
C MET A 199 -11.96 -8.89 -3.77
N LEU A 200 -11.31 -9.55 -2.81
CA LEU A 200 -11.56 -10.98 -2.53
C LEU A 200 -12.94 -11.20 -1.90
N GLY A 201 -13.41 -10.29 -1.06
CA GLY A 201 -14.77 -10.31 -0.54
C GLY A 201 -15.84 -10.16 -1.63
N ASN A 202 -15.54 -9.41 -2.70
CA ASN A 202 -16.40 -9.32 -3.87
C ASN A 202 -16.43 -10.62 -4.67
N LEU A 203 -15.27 -11.26 -4.89
CA LEU A 203 -15.23 -12.58 -5.54
C LEU A 203 -15.99 -13.64 -4.74
N GLU A 204 -15.84 -13.66 -3.41
CA GLU A 204 -16.58 -14.58 -2.54
C GLU A 204 -18.09 -14.31 -2.60
N TYR A 205 -18.51 -13.05 -2.57
CA TYR A 205 -19.91 -12.65 -2.72
C TYR A 205 -20.52 -13.12 -4.05
N ARG A 206 -19.76 -13.05 -5.14
CA ARG A 206 -20.17 -13.48 -6.48
C ARG A 206 -20.02 -14.99 -6.71
N GLY A 207 -19.54 -15.74 -5.71
CA GLY A 207 -19.36 -17.19 -5.80
C GLY A 207 -18.18 -17.64 -6.65
N LEU A 208 -17.24 -16.74 -6.94
CA LEU A 208 -16.01 -17.01 -7.71
C LEU A 208 -14.86 -17.51 -6.83
N LEU A 209 -14.93 -17.24 -5.53
CA LEU A 209 -13.90 -17.60 -4.56
C LEU A 209 -14.52 -18.19 -3.29
N ASN A 210 -13.79 -19.10 -2.64
CA ASN A 210 -14.07 -19.50 -1.26
C ASN A 210 -12.79 -19.34 -0.45
N ILE A 211 -12.80 -18.45 0.54
CA ILE A 211 -11.60 -18.13 1.32
C ILE A 211 -11.18 -19.24 2.28
N ASP A 212 -12.06 -20.21 2.57
CA ASP A 212 -11.75 -21.39 3.38
C ASP A 212 -10.89 -22.42 2.62
N ASN A 213 -10.75 -22.25 1.31
CA ASN A 213 -9.94 -23.11 0.46
C ASN A 213 -8.49 -22.58 0.35
N PRO A 214 -7.53 -23.46 0.00
CA PRO A 214 -6.22 -23.03 -0.45
C PRO A 214 -6.28 -22.19 -1.74
N PRO A 215 -5.28 -21.31 -1.98
CA PRO A 215 -5.28 -20.40 -3.13
C PRO A 215 -5.09 -21.07 -4.49
N GLY A 216 -4.84 -22.39 -4.54
CA GLY A 216 -4.70 -23.14 -5.80
C GLY A 216 -3.37 -22.94 -6.52
N PHE A 217 -2.34 -22.40 -5.85
CA PHE A 217 -1.02 -22.26 -6.46
C PHE A 217 -0.36 -23.61 -6.73
N SER A 218 -0.11 -23.92 -8.00
CA SER A 218 0.54 -25.18 -8.41
C SER A 218 1.91 -25.41 -7.75
N ARG A 219 2.66 -24.34 -7.45
CA ARG A 219 3.97 -24.44 -6.76
C ARG A 219 3.87 -24.90 -5.31
N TRP A 220 2.68 -24.86 -4.71
CA TRP A 220 2.44 -25.31 -3.34
C TRP A 220 1.92 -26.74 -3.30
N GLU A 221 1.58 -27.32 -4.46
CA GLU A 221 1.20 -28.72 -4.58
C GLU A 221 2.41 -29.61 -4.22
N GLY A 222 2.35 -30.27 -3.06
CA GLY A 222 3.36 -31.26 -2.66
C GLY A 222 4.17 -30.90 -1.42
N ASP A 223 3.95 -29.74 -0.80
CA ASP A 223 4.51 -29.42 0.51
C ASP A 223 3.48 -28.83 1.49
N GLY A 224 3.96 -28.41 2.67
CA GLY A 224 3.09 -27.90 3.74
C GLY A 224 2.26 -26.68 3.35
N ARG A 225 2.68 -25.90 2.34
CA ARG A 225 1.95 -24.72 1.86
C ARG A 225 0.61 -25.07 1.23
N ALA A 226 0.41 -26.30 0.77
CA ALA A 226 -0.90 -26.78 0.30
C ALA A 226 -2.01 -26.71 1.36
N GLN A 227 -1.66 -26.55 2.65
CA GLN A 227 -2.61 -26.41 3.75
C GLN A 227 -2.98 -24.96 4.08
N VAL A 228 -2.25 -23.99 3.53
CA VAL A 228 -2.53 -22.55 3.72
C VAL A 228 -3.87 -22.23 3.07
N LYS A 229 -4.80 -21.68 3.85
CA LYS A 229 -6.06 -21.14 3.33
C LYS A 229 -5.89 -19.67 2.97
N ILE A 230 -6.77 -19.18 2.09
CA ILE A 230 -6.85 -17.74 1.82
C ILE A 230 -7.24 -16.96 3.09
N GLU A 231 -8.06 -17.52 3.98
CA GLU A 231 -8.36 -16.94 5.30
C GLU A 231 -7.09 -16.76 6.16
N ASP A 232 -6.16 -17.73 6.15
CA ASP A 232 -4.89 -17.63 6.88
C ASP A 232 -4.07 -16.45 6.32
N MET A 233 -4.05 -16.29 4.99
CA MET A 233 -3.38 -15.16 4.32
C MET A 233 -4.04 -13.81 4.65
N LEU A 234 -5.39 -13.73 4.63
CA LEU A 234 -6.15 -12.51 4.98
C LEU A 234 -5.88 -12.06 6.42
N THR A 235 -5.65 -13.01 7.33
CA THR A 235 -5.32 -12.75 8.74
C THR A 235 -3.83 -12.67 9.02
N MET A 236 -2.97 -12.65 7.99
CA MET A 236 -1.51 -12.61 8.11
C MET A 236 -0.95 -13.76 8.96
N SER A 237 -1.50 -14.96 8.81
CA SER A 237 -1.16 -16.14 9.59
C SER A 237 -0.81 -17.37 8.73
N ASP A 238 -0.48 -17.17 7.45
CA ASP A 238 -0.11 -18.24 6.51
C ASP A 238 1.15 -19.03 6.90
N GLY A 239 2.02 -18.46 7.74
CA GLY A 239 3.23 -19.09 8.23
C GLY A 239 4.43 -19.03 7.29
N LEU A 240 4.38 -18.24 6.21
CA LEU A 240 5.50 -18.02 5.29
C LEU A 240 6.65 -17.27 5.99
N ALA A 241 7.89 -17.67 5.67
CA ALA A 241 9.11 -17.11 6.21
C ALA A 241 9.49 -15.76 5.55
N PHE A 242 8.57 -14.78 5.60
CA PHE A 242 8.76 -13.46 5.02
C PHE A 242 9.29 -12.45 6.05
N SER A 243 10.35 -11.71 5.70
CA SER A 243 10.87 -10.56 6.46
C SER A 243 10.26 -9.24 5.99
N GLU A 244 9.46 -8.59 6.85
CA GLU A 244 8.90 -7.25 6.62
C GLU A 244 9.88 -6.11 6.95
N GLU A 245 11.14 -6.43 7.23
CA GLU A 245 12.15 -5.41 7.45
C GLU A 245 12.47 -4.66 6.14
N TYR A 246 12.67 -3.35 6.25
CA TYR A 246 12.88 -2.47 5.10
C TYR A 246 14.36 -2.12 4.86
N ASN A 247 15.28 -3.03 5.22
CA ASN A 247 16.69 -2.85 4.90
C ASN A 247 17.00 -3.46 3.52
N PRO A 248 17.97 -2.89 2.77
CA PRO A 248 18.53 -3.56 1.62
C PRO A 248 18.88 -5.03 1.87
N GLY A 249 18.31 -5.90 1.04
CA GLY A 249 18.54 -7.35 1.11
C GLY A 249 17.49 -8.11 1.93
N ASP A 250 16.64 -7.43 2.68
CA ASP A 250 15.42 -8.02 3.27
C ASP A 250 14.34 -8.23 2.19
N ASP A 251 13.41 -9.13 2.46
CA ASP A 251 12.43 -9.60 1.49
C ASP A 251 11.53 -8.47 0.98
N ALA A 252 11.05 -7.58 1.86
CA ALA A 252 10.19 -6.46 1.46
C ALA A 252 10.86 -5.54 0.43
N THR A 253 12.12 -5.18 0.64
CA THR A 253 12.82 -4.29 -0.30
C THR A 253 13.24 -5.00 -1.59
N ALA A 254 13.68 -6.27 -1.48
CA ALA A 254 14.03 -7.07 -2.63
C ALA A 254 12.81 -7.30 -3.53
N MET A 255 11.68 -7.71 -2.95
CA MET A 255 10.42 -7.91 -3.65
C MET A 255 9.95 -6.64 -4.36
N LEU A 256 9.76 -5.53 -3.63
CA LEU A 256 9.11 -4.33 -4.16
C LEU A 256 9.95 -3.56 -5.19
N PHE A 257 11.27 -3.60 -5.07
CA PHE A 257 12.15 -2.72 -5.84
C PHE A 257 13.11 -3.47 -6.77
N THR A 258 13.21 -4.80 -6.67
CA THR A 258 14.17 -5.59 -7.45
C THR A 258 13.59 -6.81 -8.16
N ALA A 259 12.40 -7.27 -7.78
CA ALA A 259 11.72 -8.35 -8.47
C ALA A 259 10.78 -7.82 -9.57
N PRO A 260 10.69 -8.50 -10.73
CA PRO A 260 9.71 -8.16 -11.77
C PRO A 260 8.27 -8.54 -11.39
N SER A 261 8.12 -9.59 -10.56
CA SER A 261 6.84 -10.01 -10.00
C SER A 261 6.96 -10.16 -8.50
N SER A 262 6.18 -9.36 -7.77
CA SER A 262 6.16 -9.39 -6.30
C SER A 262 5.56 -10.70 -5.79
N SER A 263 4.50 -11.17 -6.45
CA SER A 263 3.85 -12.44 -6.08
C SER A 263 4.76 -13.65 -6.33
N ASP A 264 5.45 -13.73 -7.48
CA ASP A 264 6.35 -14.86 -7.76
C ASP A 264 7.56 -14.91 -6.81
N TYR A 265 8.03 -13.74 -6.34
CA TYR A 265 9.10 -13.66 -5.34
C TYR A 265 8.70 -14.42 -4.06
N VAL A 266 7.51 -14.12 -3.53
CA VAL A 266 7.00 -14.67 -2.28
C VAL A 266 6.53 -16.12 -2.44
N MET A 267 6.00 -16.49 -3.61
CA MET A 267 5.46 -17.83 -3.87
C MET A 267 6.48 -18.95 -3.63
N ASN A 268 7.78 -18.64 -3.67
CA ASN A 268 8.86 -19.59 -3.44
C ASN A 268 9.30 -19.71 -1.97
N MET A 269 8.78 -18.89 -1.06
CA MET A 269 9.16 -18.91 0.36
C MET A 269 8.72 -20.18 1.07
N GLU A 270 9.53 -20.66 2.00
CA GLU A 270 9.24 -21.81 2.84
C GLU A 270 8.30 -21.43 4.00
N LEU A 271 7.67 -22.43 4.62
CA LEU A 271 6.94 -22.22 5.87
C LEU A 271 7.91 -22.17 7.06
N ALA A 272 7.80 -21.11 7.85
CA ALA A 272 8.42 -20.98 9.17
C ALA A 272 7.49 -21.42 10.31
N ALA A 273 6.18 -21.41 10.09
CA ALA A 273 5.16 -21.79 11.07
C ALA A 273 4.02 -22.59 10.44
N ARG A 274 3.20 -23.24 11.27
CA ARG A 274 1.97 -23.89 10.80
C ARG A 274 0.94 -22.81 10.42
N PRO A 275 0.23 -22.93 9.29
CA PRO A 275 -0.81 -21.98 8.91
C PRO A 275 -1.88 -21.82 10.02
N GLY A 276 -2.32 -20.58 10.22
CA GLY A 276 -3.32 -20.18 11.22
C GLY A 276 -2.81 -20.07 12.66
N THR A 277 -1.50 -20.18 12.91
CA THR A 277 -0.97 -20.24 14.31
C THR A 277 -0.23 -19.01 14.79
N VAL A 278 0.54 -18.36 13.91
CA VAL A 278 1.40 -17.23 14.24
C VAL A 278 1.07 -16.09 13.30
N PHE A 279 0.75 -14.93 13.86
CA PHE A 279 0.63 -13.69 13.10
C PHE A 279 2.02 -13.23 12.67
N ASN A 280 2.19 -13.00 11.36
CA ASN A 280 3.36 -12.40 10.75
C ASN A 280 2.90 -11.39 9.69
N TYR A 281 2.91 -10.10 10.04
CA TYR A 281 2.51 -9.05 9.10
C TYR A 281 3.40 -9.06 7.85
N SER A 282 2.82 -9.30 6.67
CA SER A 282 3.57 -9.49 5.44
C SER A 282 2.97 -8.75 4.23
N SER A 283 3.76 -7.85 3.66
CA SER A 283 3.53 -7.30 2.32
C SER A 283 3.64 -8.38 1.24
N GLY A 284 4.45 -9.42 1.47
CA GLY A 284 4.53 -10.56 0.56
C GLY A 284 3.20 -11.31 0.45
N THR A 285 2.61 -11.66 1.59
CA THR A 285 1.28 -12.30 1.65
C THR A 285 0.21 -11.49 0.95
N ALA A 286 0.20 -10.16 1.14
CA ALA A 286 -0.74 -9.29 0.43
C ALA A 286 -0.59 -9.32 -1.10
N ASN A 287 0.65 -9.41 -1.61
CA ASN A 287 0.87 -9.55 -3.06
C ASN A 287 0.51 -10.96 -3.58
N LEU A 288 0.60 -12.00 -2.75
CA LEU A 288 0.01 -13.30 -3.09
C LEU A 288 -1.52 -13.23 -3.14
N LEU A 289 -2.17 -12.46 -2.26
CA LEU A 289 -3.62 -12.24 -2.32
C LEU A 289 -4.03 -11.46 -3.58
N SER A 290 -3.23 -10.48 -4.04
CA SER A 290 -3.41 -9.88 -5.37
C SER A 290 -3.33 -10.92 -6.48
N ARG A 291 -2.42 -11.88 -6.36
CA ARG A 291 -2.29 -12.97 -7.32
C ARG A 291 -3.49 -13.91 -7.31
N VAL A 292 -4.07 -14.21 -6.14
CA VAL A 292 -5.34 -14.97 -6.03
C VAL A 292 -6.46 -14.25 -6.79
N PHE A 293 -6.57 -12.93 -6.65
CA PHE A 293 -7.56 -12.16 -7.41
C PHE A 293 -7.35 -12.30 -8.91
N VAL A 294 -6.12 -12.11 -9.40
CA VAL A 294 -5.81 -12.21 -10.85
C VAL A 294 -6.03 -13.64 -11.38
N ASP A 295 -5.60 -14.66 -10.65
CA ASP A 295 -5.73 -16.08 -11.04
C ASP A 295 -7.18 -16.60 -10.96
N SER A 296 -8.12 -15.80 -10.43
CA SER A 296 -9.55 -16.12 -10.47
C SER A 296 -10.20 -15.89 -11.85
N PHE A 297 -9.44 -15.31 -12.80
CA PHE A 297 -9.86 -14.99 -14.15
C PHE A 297 -9.00 -15.70 -15.20
N ALA A 298 -9.43 -15.69 -16.46
CA ALA A 298 -8.71 -16.40 -17.52
C ALA A 298 -7.35 -15.77 -17.85
N ASP A 299 -7.24 -14.45 -17.70
CA ASP A 299 -6.04 -13.69 -17.96
C ASP A 299 -5.99 -12.36 -17.18
N PRO A 300 -4.84 -11.65 -17.14
CA PRO A 300 -4.72 -10.37 -16.45
C PRO A 300 -5.62 -9.25 -16.98
N GLN A 301 -6.05 -9.31 -18.24
CA GLN A 301 -6.96 -8.30 -18.79
C GLN A 301 -8.35 -8.43 -18.17
N GLU A 302 -8.87 -9.65 -18.07
CA GLU A 302 -10.16 -9.91 -17.43
C GLU A 302 -10.14 -9.51 -15.96
N ALA A 303 -9.04 -9.79 -15.23
CA ALA A 303 -8.88 -9.34 -13.84
C ALA A 303 -8.86 -7.80 -13.71
N TYR A 304 -8.17 -7.09 -14.62
CA TYR A 304 -8.17 -5.63 -14.62
C TYR A 304 -9.55 -5.05 -14.91
N SER A 305 -10.25 -5.58 -15.92
CA SER A 305 -11.62 -5.18 -16.25
C SER A 305 -12.58 -5.45 -15.09
N ASP A 306 -12.44 -6.59 -14.40
CA ASP A 306 -13.25 -6.92 -13.22
C ASP A 306 -13.01 -5.94 -12.06
N TYR A 307 -11.75 -5.58 -11.78
CA TYR A 307 -11.42 -4.52 -10.82
C TYR A 307 -12.08 -3.19 -11.20
N MET A 308 -12.00 -2.78 -12.46
CA MET A 308 -12.60 -1.52 -12.91
C MET A 308 -14.12 -1.53 -12.74
N GLU A 309 -14.79 -2.62 -13.12
CA GLU A 309 -16.25 -2.73 -13.09
C GLU A 309 -16.80 -2.90 -11.67
N ASN A 310 -16.25 -3.85 -10.89
CA ASN A 310 -16.88 -4.32 -9.66
C ASN A 310 -16.30 -3.66 -8.40
N ILE A 311 -15.18 -2.94 -8.51
CA ILE A 311 -14.50 -2.31 -7.38
C ILE A 311 -14.34 -0.82 -7.63
N HIS A 312 -13.58 -0.41 -8.64
CA HIS A 312 -13.28 1.00 -8.91
C HIS A 312 -14.56 1.81 -9.15
N ARG A 313 -15.39 1.41 -10.11
CA ARG A 313 -16.66 2.09 -10.44
C ARG A 313 -17.67 2.01 -9.30
N VAL A 314 -17.79 0.85 -8.63
CA VAL A 314 -18.76 0.67 -7.54
C VAL A 314 -18.43 1.53 -6.33
N LEU A 315 -17.16 1.59 -5.94
CA LEU A 315 -16.70 2.50 -4.87
C LEU A 315 -16.89 3.97 -5.28
N GLY A 316 -16.87 4.26 -6.58
CA GLY A 316 -16.97 5.61 -7.12
C GLY A 316 -15.62 6.33 -7.09
N PHE A 317 -14.52 5.60 -7.20
CA PHE A 317 -13.17 6.18 -7.25
C PHE A 317 -13.06 7.20 -8.39
N GLN A 318 -12.49 8.36 -8.08
CA GLN A 318 -12.33 9.48 -9.02
C GLN A 318 -10.87 9.69 -9.41
N ASN A 319 -9.97 9.58 -8.43
CA ASN A 319 -8.56 9.90 -8.57
C ASN A 319 -7.72 8.75 -8.00
N ALA A 320 -8.05 7.50 -8.36
CA ALA A 320 -7.37 6.31 -7.87
C ALA A 320 -6.59 5.60 -8.97
N VAL A 321 -5.31 5.32 -8.72
CA VAL A 321 -4.44 4.54 -9.60
C VAL A 321 -3.88 3.37 -8.81
N PHE A 322 -4.29 2.15 -9.17
CA PHE A 322 -3.79 0.93 -8.56
C PHE A 322 -2.71 0.32 -9.44
N GLU A 323 -1.46 0.53 -9.06
CA GLU A 323 -0.34 0.13 -9.90
C GLU A 323 -0.11 -1.40 -9.87
N THR A 324 0.26 -1.92 -11.03
CA THR A 324 0.74 -3.29 -11.18
C THR A 324 2.26 -3.35 -11.18
N ASP A 325 2.83 -4.51 -10.85
CA ASP A 325 4.24 -4.79 -11.16
C ASP A 325 4.43 -5.12 -12.65
N ALA A 326 5.65 -5.48 -13.05
CA ALA A 326 5.99 -5.78 -14.43
C ALA A 326 5.26 -7.03 -14.96
N SER A 327 4.82 -7.93 -14.07
CA SER A 327 4.01 -9.10 -14.43
C SER A 327 2.53 -8.80 -14.67
N GLY A 328 2.09 -7.56 -14.41
CA GLY A 328 0.69 -7.13 -14.58
C GLY A 328 -0.21 -7.46 -13.39
N VAL A 329 0.35 -7.90 -12.25
CA VAL A 329 -0.40 -8.12 -11.01
C VAL A 329 -0.36 -6.85 -10.16
N PHE A 330 -1.50 -6.45 -9.59
CA PHE A 330 -1.58 -5.32 -8.67
C PHE A 330 -0.60 -5.48 -7.49
N VAL A 331 0.18 -4.45 -7.19
CA VAL A 331 1.04 -4.43 -5.99
C VAL A 331 0.19 -4.05 -4.78
N GLY A 332 -0.68 -4.98 -4.39
CA GLY A 332 -1.71 -4.81 -3.36
C GLY A 332 -1.18 -4.68 -1.94
N SER A 333 0.12 -4.92 -1.76
CA SER A 333 0.79 -4.57 -0.52
C SER A 333 0.99 -3.07 -0.33
N SER A 334 1.01 -2.26 -1.40
CA SER A 334 1.60 -0.91 -1.32
C SER A 334 1.10 0.14 -2.32
N TYR A 335 0.89 -0.18 -3.60
CA TYR A 335 0.85 0.84 -4.66
C TYR A 335 -0.55 1.17 -5.15
N LEU A 336 -1.42 1.53 -4.21
CA LEU A 336 -2.64 2.29 -4.52
C LEU A 336 -2.41 3.76 -4.18
N TYR A 337 -2.48 4.60 -5.20
CA TYR A 337 -2.47 6.05 -5.09
C TYR A 337 -3.91 6.51 -5.18
N ALA A 338 -4.41 7.23 -4.19
CA ALA A 338 -5.79 7.69 -4.19
C ALA A 338 -5.94 8.99 -3.41
N SER A 339 -6.94 9.80 -3.77
CA SER A 339 -7.28 11.00 -3.00
C SER A 339 -7.79 10.64 -1.60
N ALA A 340 -7.78 11.60 -0.67
CA ALA A 340 -8.36 11.39 0.66
C ALA A 340 -9.84 11.00 0.59
N ARG A 341 -10.58 11.60 -0.36
CA ARG A 341 -11.99 11.28 -0.63
C ARG A 341 -12.18 9.86 -1.16
N ASP A 342 -11.24 9.37 -1.98
CA ASP A 342 -11.27 7.99 -2.48
C ASP A 342 -10.99 6.97 -1.37
N TRP A 343 -9.99 7.21 -0.52
CA TRP A 343 -9.78 6.37 0.67
C TRP A 343 -11.00 6.35 1.59
N ALA A 344 -11.68 7.49 1.75
CA ALA A 344 -12.90 7.57 2.55
C ALA A 344 -14.04 6.72 1.98
N ARG A 345 -14.10 6.45 0.66
CA ARG A 345 -15.10 5.55 0.06
C ARG A 345 -14.90 4.10 0.52
N LEU A 346 -13.65 3.66 0.66
CA LEU A 346 -13.37 2.35 1.26
C LEU A 346 -13.87 2.30 2.72
N GLY A 347 -13.63 3.37 3.49
CA GLY A 347 -14.17 3.50 4.84
C GLY A 347 -15.70 3.44 4.88
N GLN A 348 -16.36 4.14 3.96
CA GLN A 348 -17.81 4.21 3.86
C GLN A 348 -18.42 2.86 3.51
N LEU A 349 -17.78 2.09 2.62
CA LEU A 349 -18.18 0.72 2.32
C LEU A 349 -18.18 -0.14 3.58
N MET A 350 -17.12 -0.04 4.39
CA MET A 350 -16.98 -0.81 5.62
C MET A 350 -18.01 -0.37 6.67
N LEU A 351 -18.19 0.94 6.84
CA LEU A 351 -19.17 1.52 7.77
C LEU A 351 -20.61 1.09 7.43
N ASN A 352 -20.91 0.96 6.13
CA ASN A 352 -22.21 0.55 5.62
C ASN A 352 -22.35 -0.98 5.42
N ASN A 353 -21.54 -1.79 6.10
CA ASN A 353 -21.61 -3.24 6.05
C ASN A 353 -21.58 -3.84 4.62
N GLY A 354 -20.63 -3.37 3.81
CA GLY A 354 -20.40 -3.85 2.43
C GLY A 354 -21.31 -3.25 1.38
N MET A 355 -22.05 -2.18 1.71
CA MET A 355 -22.88 -1.41 0.77
C MET A 355 -22.29 -0.03 0.48
N ILE A 356 -22.25 0.39 -0.77
CA ILE A 356 -21.93 1.77 -1.14
C ILE A 356 -22.65 2.13 -2.44
N ASN A 357 -23.03 3.39 -2.63
CA ASN A 357 -23.65 3.84 -3.88
C ASN A 357 -24.89 3.02 -4.31
N GLY A 358 -25.64 2.48 -3.34
CA GLY A 358 -26.80 1.62 -3.58
C GLY A 358 -26.47 0.18 -4.03
N GLN A 359 -25.20 -0.20 -4.05
CA GLN A 359 -24.72 -1.51 -4.51
C GLN A 359 -24.04 -2.29 -3.38
N ARG A 360 -24.19 -3.62 -3.41
CA ARG A 360 -23.51 -4.55 -2.49
C ARG A 360 -22.20 -5.01 -3.12
N VAL A 361 -21.09 -4.78 -2.43
CA VAL A 361 -19.76 -5.21 -2.87
C VAL A 361 -19.39 -6.56 -2.27
N SER A 362 -19.83 -6.85 -1.05
CA SER A 362 -19.48 -8.09 -0.33
C SER A 362 -20.67 -8.66 0.45
N ARG A 363 -20.53 -9.91 0.91
CA ARG A 363 -21.52 -10.59 1.77
C ARG A 363 -21.81 -9.76 3.03
N GLU A 364 -23.03 -9.89 3.57
CA GLU A 364 -23.45 -9.17 4.79
C GLU A 364 -22.59 -9.46 6.02
N ASP A 365 -21.88 -10.59 6.04
CA ASP A 365 -20.98 -10.99 7.11
C ASP A 365 -19.50 -10.61 6.86
N TRP A 366 -19.15 -10.04 5.71
CA TRP A 366 -17.76 -9.78 5.33
C TRP A 366 -17.10 -8.73 6.22
N VAL A 367 -17.78 -7.62 6.51
CA VAL A 367 -17.24 -6.57 7.38
C VAL A 367 -17.05 -7.12 8.79
N GLN A 368 -18.04 -7.84 9.32
CA GLN A 368 -17.93 -8.49 10.63
C GLN A 368 -16.73 -9.44 10.70
N ARG A 369 -16.55 -10.31 9.70
CA ARG A 369 -15.37 -11.21 9.65
C ARG A 369 -14.07 -10.43 9.52
N SER A 370 -14.06 -9.38 8.69
CA SER A 370 -12.91 -8.50 8.48
C SER A 370 -12.48 -7.77 9.74
N THR A 371 -13.39 -7.51 10.67
CA THR A 371 -13.14 -6.78 11.91
C THR A 371 -13.19 -7.67 13.16
N THR A 372 -13.22 -8.99 12.98
CA THR A 372 -13.09 -9.97 14.07
C THR A 372 -11.61 -10.25 14.33
N PRO A 373 -11.14 -10.22 15.60
CA PRO A 373 -9.77 -10.60 15.95
C PRO A 373 -9.39 -11.98 15.43
N ASN A 374 -8.18 -12.11 14.90
CA ASN A 374 -7.63 -13.40 14.49
C ASN A 374 -7.42 -14.33 15.70
N LYS A 375 -7.10 -15.59 15.41
CA LYS A 375 -6.99 -16.66 16.43
C LYS A 375 -5.54 -17.05 16.74
N THR A 376 -4.56 -16.27 16.29
CA THR A 376 -3.14 -16.56 16.51
C THR A 376 -2.75 -16.36 17.97
N GLU A 377 -1.59 -16.89 18.33
CA GLU A 377 -1.12 -16.89 19.73
C GLU A 377 -0.43 -15.59 20.15
N ASN A 378 0.15 -14.85 19.20
CA ASN A 378 1.06 -13.74 19.46
C ASN A 378 0.47 -12.33 19.27
N GLU A 379 -0.43 -12.12 18.30
CA GLU A 379 -1.06 -10.81 18.07
C GLU A 379 -2.44 -11.00 17.42
N LYS A 380 -3.50 -10.68 18.17
CA LYS A 380 -4.89 -10.98 17.78
C LYS A 380 -5.63 -9.79 17.19
N ALA A 381 -5.20 -8.56 17.48
CA ALA A 381 -5.86 -7.33 17.02
C ALA A 381 -5.60 -7.02 15.53
N TYR A 382 -5.90 -8.00 14.67
CA TYR A 382 -5.83 -7.94 13.21
C TYR A 382 -6.90 -8.87 12.62
N GLY A 383 -7.62 -8.41 11.59
CA GLY A 383 -8.66 -9.18 10.89
C GLY A 383 -8.32 -9.44 9.43
N PHE A 384 -9.27 -9.30 8.50
CA PHE A 384 -9.02 -9.51 7.06
C PHE A 384 -8.36 -8.30 6.42
N LEU A 385 -7.05 -8.16 6.66
CA LEU A 385 -6.21 -7.03 6.23
C LEU A 385 -6.60 -5.68 6.86
N TRP A 386 -7.12 -5.70 8.10
CA TRP A 386 -7.46 -4.52 8.90
C TRP A 386 -6.84 -4.62 10.29
N TRP A 387 -6.24 -3.52 10.75
CA TRP A 387 -5.80 -3.39 12.14
C TRP A 387 -7.01 -3.09 13.03
N LEU A 388 -7.10 -3.77 14.17
CA LEU A 388 -8.23 -3.64 15.08
C LEU A 388 -7.80 -2.90 16.35
N ASN A 389 -8.73 -2.15 16.95
CA ASN A 389 -8.48 -1.56 18.25
C ASN A 389 -8.53 -2.62 19.36
N GLN A 390 -9.45 -3.59 19.24
CA GLN A 390 -9.64 -4.69 20.17
C GLN A 390 -9.04 -6.03 19.69
N GLY A 391 -8.87 -6.98 20.61
CA GLY A 391 -8.47 -8.37 20.33
C GLY A 391 -7.32 -8.86 21.20
N ASP A 392 -6.39 -7.96 21.54
CA ASP A 392 -5.29 -8.21 22.45
C ASP A 392 -5.65 -7.82 23.90
N ALA A 393 -4.68 -7.93 24.82
CA ALA A 393 -4.91 -7.66 26.24
C ALA A 393 -5.28 -6.20 26.56
N ASN A 394 -4.82 -5.26 25.72
CA ASN A 394 -5.13 -3.84 25.81
C ASN A 394 -5.62 -3.34 24.44
N LEU A 395 -6.38 -2.24 24.45
CA LEU A 395 -6.74 -1.53 23.22
C LEU A 395 -5.48 -0.98 22.54
N ARG A 396 -5.42 -1.09 21.21
CA ARG A 396 -4.32 -0.56 20.38
C ARG A 396 -4.29 0.98 20.40
N TRP A 397 -5.47 1.59 20.42
CA TRP A 397 -5.74 3.02 20.48
C TRP A 397 -6.75 3.28 21.63
N PRO A 398 -6.26 3.39 22.88
CA PRO A 398 -7.12 3.46 24.06
C PRO A 398 -7.95 4.74 24.18
N ASP A 399 -7.62 5.80 23.44
CA ASP A 399 -8.38 7.05 23.45
C ASP A 399 -9.48 7.04 22.36
N LEU A 400 -9.55 5.99 21.54
CA LEU A 400 -10.56 5.81 20.50
C LEU A 400 -11.59 4.75 20.91
N PRO A 401 -12.82 4.78 20.36
CA PRO A 401 -13.82 3.76 20.62
C PRO A 401 -13.32 2.33 20.34
N GLU A 402 -13.75 1.37 21.14
CA GLU A 402 -13.31 -0.03 21.10
C GLU A 402 -13.55 -0.71 19.74
N ASP A 403 -14.59 -0.28 19.02
CA ASP A 403 -14.95 -0.80 17.70
C ASP A 403 -14.20 -0.12 16.54
N THR A 404 -13.24 0.77 16.84
CA THR A 404 -12.37 1.38 15.83
C THR A 404 -11.52 0.33 15.12
N PHE A 405 -11.41 0.42 13.80
CA PHE A 405 -10.45 -0.34 13.01
C PHE A 405 -9.84 0.53 11.93
N MET A 406 -8.63 0.20 11.49
CA MET A 406 -7.86 1.05 10.57
C MET A 406 -7.14 0.26 9.48
N ALA A 407 -7.09 0.85 8.29
CA ALA A 407 -6.08 0.52 7.29
C ALA A 407 -4.89 1.45 7.51
N ASN A 408 -3.70 0.89 7.77
CA ASN A 408 -2.49 1.65 8.06
C ASN A 408 -1.42 1.39 7.00
N GLY A 409 -0.82 2.47 6.51
CA GLY A 409 0.25 2.50 5.52
C GLY A 409 1.58 2.98 6.10
N ASN A 410 2.68 2.53 5.49
CA ASN A 410 4.00 3.11 5.74
C ASN A 410 3.98 4.64 5.56
N ARG A 411 4.84 5.36 6.25
CA ARG A 411 4.80 6.83 6.36
C ARG A 411 3.51 7.39 6.99
N GLN A 412 2.86 6.56 7.81
CA GLN A 412 1.72 6.91 8.65
C GLN A 412 0.47 7.30 7.84
N GLN A 413 0.19 6.60 6.74
CA GLN A 413 -1.10 6.73 6.05
C GLN A 413 -2.16 6.01 6.88
N MET A 414 -3.33 6.61 7.06
CA MET A 414 -4.39 6.05 7.90
C MET A 414 -5.77 6.28 7.30
N LEU A 415 -6.57 5.23 7.31
CA LEU A 415 -8.03 5.27 7.16
C LEU A 415 -8.61 4.60 8.39
N ALA A 416 -9.18 5.39 9.29
CA ALA A 416 -9.88 4.93 10.47
C ALA A 416 -11.38 4.91 10.23
N VAL A 417 -12.02 3.84 10.69
CA VAL A 417 -13.48 3.69 10.70
C VAL A 417 -13.90 3.50 12.15
N VAL A 418 -14.87 4.31 12.61
CA VAL A 418 -15.36 4.33 13.99
C VAL A 418 -16.88 4.09 13.94
N PRO A 419 -17.33 2.83 13.93
CA PRO A 419 -18.74 2.50 13.71
C PRO A 419 -19.69 3.11 14.75
N SER A 420 -19.35 3.11 16.02
CA SER A 420 -20.19 3.65 17.10
C SER A 420 -20.43 5.15 16.98
N ALA A 421 -19.56 5.86 16.27
CA ALA A 421 -19.65 7.30 16.04
C ALA A 421 -20.20 7.64 14.64
N ASP A 422 -20.34 6.65 13.75
CA ASP A 422 -20.64 6.84 12.32
C ASP A 422 -19.63 7.80 11.66
N VAL A 423 -18.34 7.58 11.94
CA VAL A 423 -17.22 8.46 11.54
C VAL A 423 -16.14 7.71 10.77
N ILE A 424 -15.58 8.37 9.77
CA ILE A 424 -14.34 7.96 9.07
C ILE A 424 -13.34 9.10 9.16
N ILE A 425 -12.08 8.79 9.46
CA ILE A 425 -10.98 9.76 9.44
C ILE A 425 -9.92 9.24 8.46
N VAL A 426 -9.55 10.06 7.49
CA VAL A 426 -8.46 9.78 6.55
C VAL A 426 -7.33 10.76 6.81
N ARG A 427 -6.12 10.23 6.99
CA ARG A 427 -4.88 11.01 7.07
C ARG A 427 -3.86 10.46 6.07
N LEU A 428 -3.38 11.32 5.17
CA LEU A 428 -2.34 10.99 4.20
C LEU A 428 -1.15 11.95 4.38
N GLY A 429 0.07 11.43 4.27
CA GLY A 429 1.27 12.22 4.54
C GLY A 429 2.59 11.52 4.24
N TRP A 430 3.68 12.04 4.78
CA TRP A 430 5.03 11.48 4.57
C TRP A 430 5.86 11.43 5.86
N THR A 431 5.27 10.94 6.95
CA THR A 431 5.91 10.93 8.29
C THR A 431 7.02 9.88 8.37
N ALA A 432 8.25 10.26 8.71
CA ALA A 432 9.33 9.29 8.87
C ALA A 432 9.25 8.43 10.14
N GLY A 433 8.63 8.96 11.19
CA GLY A 433 8.52 8.31 12.50
C GLY A 433 7.09 7.95 12.88
N SER A 434 6.78 8.05 14.17
CA SER A 434 5.45 7.84 14.72
C SER A 434 4.55 9.05 14.49
N TYR A 435 3.27 8.79 14.20
CA TYR A 435 2.22 9.80 14.23
C TYR A 435 1.39 9.61 15.53
N PRO A 436 1.01 10.70 16.23
CA PRO A 436 0.23 10.61 17.47
C PRO A 436 -1.27 10.35 17.19
N THR A 437 -1.57 9.25 16.50
CA THR A 437 -2.92 8.88 16.05
C THR A 437 -3.93 8.88 17.18
N ASN A 438 -3.59 8.27 18.31
CA ASN A 438 -4.51 8.09 19.44
C ASN A 438 -5.08 9.43 19.90
N SER A 439 -4.20 10.38 20.26
CA SER A 439 -4.62 11.68 20.78
C SER A 439 -5.23 12.58 19.70
N GLN A 440 -4.70 12.58 18.47
CA GLN A 440 -5.22 13.47 17.43
C GLN A 440 -6.57 13.01 16.87
N PHE A 441 -6.79 11.71 16.71
CA PHE A 441 -8.08 11.22 16.25
C PHE A 441 -9.13 11.32 17.37
N ALA A 442 -8.72 11.20 18.64
CA ALA A 442 -9.60 11.50 19.77
C ALA A 442 -10.01 12.98 19.79
N GLU A 443 -9.07 13.92 19.62
CA GLU A 443 -9.33 15.36 19.51
C GLU A 443 -10.35 15.68 18.39
N ILE A 444 -10.21 15.01 17.22
CA ILE A 444 -11.18 15.14 16.13
C ILE A 444 -12.55 14.61 16.56
N LEU A 445 -12.63 13.41 17.14
CA LEU A 445 -13.89 12.80 17.56
C LEU A 445 -14.61 13.66 18.62
N GLU A 446 -13.88 14.18 19.61
CA GLU A 446 -14.42 15.07 20.65
C GLU A 446 -14.99 16.36 20.08
N SER A 447 -14.48 16.84 18.94
CA SER A 447 -15.01 18.04 18.26
C SER A 447 -16.35 17.82 17.56
N LEU A 448 -16.79 16.57 17.41
CA LEU A 448 -18.03 16.21 16.73
C LEU A 448 -19.23 16.12 17.69
N ASP A 449 -19.01 16.20 19.00
CA ASP A 449 -20.04 16.23 20.03
C ASP A 449 -20.45 17.67 20.39
#